data_AF-A0A2H0KBV4-F1
#
_entry.id   AF-A0A2H0KBV4-F1
#
_cell.length_a   1.000
_cell.length_b   1.000
_cell.length_c   1.000
_cell.angle_alpha   90.00
_cell.angle_beta   90.00
_cell.angle_gamma   90.00
#
_symmetry.space_group_name_H-M   'P 1'
#
loop_
_entity.id
_entity.type
_entity.pdbx_description
1 polymer ?
#
loop_
_entity_poly.entity_id
_entity_poly.type
_entity_poly.pdbx_seq_one_letter_code
_entity_poly.pdbx_strand_id
1 'polypeptide(L)' 'MKETLYRSQKPTLANLAREVALLRSAIIGIVGRDNEGTYRPEFVEEMLSVARADTPAIEFTNARDFLKRLRRTS' A
#
# COMPACT_ATOMS: atom_id res chain seq x y z
N MET A 1 2.84 12.12 -37.12
CA MET A 1 1.69 12.20 -36.19
C MET A 1 1.28 10.77 -35.90
N LYS A 2 1.67 10.21 -34.74
CA LYS A 2 1.46 8.78 -34.45
C LYS A 2 0.07 8.60 -33.84
N GLU A 3 -0.86 8.07 -34.61
CA GLU A 3 -2.09 7.47 -34.10
C GLU A 3 -1.72 6.24 -33.27
N THR A 4 -1.65 6.39 -31.95
CA THR A 4 -1.60 5.25 -31.05
C THR A 4 -2.99 4.65 -30.97
N LEU A 5 -3.17 3.58 -31.74
CA LEU A 5 -4.32 2.67 -31.73
C LEU A 5 -4.82 2.40 -30.31
N TYR A 6 -6.00 2.92 -29.98
CA TYR A 6 -6.78 2.50 -28.82
C TYR A 6 -7.27 1.07 -29.10
N ARG A 7 -6.46 0.08 -28.73
CA ARG A 7 -6.86 -1.33 -28.76
C ARG A 7 -7.92 -1.53 -27.69
N SER A 8 -9.19 -1.47 -28.07
CA SER A 8 -10.31 -1.83 -27.21
C SER A 8 -10.23 -3.32 -26.88
N GLN A 9 -9.51 -3.65 -25.80
CA GLN A 9 -9.57 -4.97 -25.19
C GLN A 9 -10.96 -5.13 -24.58
N LYS A 10 -11.64 -6.21 -24.91
CA LYS A 10 -12.89 -6.56 -24.23
C LYS A 10 -12.59 -6.68 -22.73
N PRO A 11 -13.28 -5.93 -21.86
CA PRO A 11 -13.02 -5.98 -20.44
C PRO A 11 -13.33 -7.39 -19.95
N THR A 12 -12.31 -8.05 -19.40
CA THR A 12 -12.52 -9.30 -18.67
C THR A 12 -13.03 -8.96 -17.28
N LEU A 13 -13.76 -9.89 -16.65
CA LEU A 13 -14.21 -9.72 -15.26
C LEU A 13 -13.04 -9.41 -14.31
N ALA A 14 -11.87 -10.00 -14.57
CA ALA A 14 -10.64 -9.76 -13.81
C ALA A 14 -10.08 -8.33 -13.99
N ASN A 15 -10.15 -7.78 -15.20
CA ASN A 15 -9.73 -6.40 -15.46
C ASN A 15 -10.68 -5.42 -14.76
N LEU A 16 -11.99 -5.66 -14.86
CA LEU A 16 -12.98 -4.82 -14.19
C LEU A 16 -12.85 -4.88 -12.66
N ALA A 17 -12.62 -6.06 -12.09
CA ALA A 17 -12.38 -6.21 -10.66
C ALA A 17 -11.14 -5.43 -10.20
N ARG A 18 -10.07 -5.44 -11.00
CA ARG A 18 -8.84 -4.67 -10.73
C ARG A 18 -9.07 -3.17 -10.80
N GLU A 19 -9.79 -2.70 -11.82
CA GLU A 19 -10.13 -1.27 -11.98
C GLU A 19 -11.00 -0.77 -10.82
N VAL A 20 -11.99 -1.56 -10.39
CA VAL A 20 -12.83 -1.24 -9.23
C VAL A 20 -12.02 -1.21 -7.93
N ALA A 21 -11.05 -2.10 -7.74
CA ALA A 21 -10.18 -2.09 -6.57
C ALA A 21 -9.28 -0.84 -6.52
N LEU A 22 -8.73 -0.42 -7.66
CA LEU A 22 -7.94 0.81 -7.76
C LEU A 22 -8.81 2.05 -7.49
N LEU A 23 -10.01 2.11 -8.08
CA LEU A 23 -10.95 3.20 -7.85
C LEU A 23 -11.37 3.29 -6.38
N ARG A 24 -11.65 2.15 -5.74
CA ARG A 24 -11.94 2.09 -4.30
C ARG A 24 -10.78 2.67 -3.50
N SER A 25 -9.55 2.27 -3.79
CA SER A 25 -8.36 2.76 -3.09
C SER A 25 -8.17 4.28 -3.25
N ALA A 26 -8.42 4.82 -4.45
CA ALA A 26 -8.37 6.26 -4.71
C ALA A 26 -9.45 7.02 -3.93
N ILE A 27 -10.68 6.49 -3.89
CA ILE A 27 -11.80 7.10 -3.15
C ILE A 27 -11.53 7.05 -1.64
N ILE A 28 -10.95 5.97 -1.11
CA ILE A 28 -10.55 5.89 0.30
C ILE A 28 -9.54 6.98 0.63
N GLY A 29 -8.56 7.22 -0.25
CA GLY A 29 -7.60 8.32 -0.10
C GLY A 29 -8.23 9.72 -0.12
N ILE A 30 -9.37 9.90 -0.79
CA ILE A 30 -10.08 11.20 -0.89
C ILE A 30 -11.08 11.40 0.25
N VAL A 31 -11.87 10.38 0.58
CA VAL A 31 -12.97 10.46 1.55
C VAL A 31 -12.49 10.23 2.98
N GLY A 32 -11.30 9.64 3.14
CA GLY A 32 -10.64 9.51 4.44
C GLY A 32 -11.30 8.51 5.40
N ARG A 33 -12.32 7.74 4.96
CA ARG A 33 -12.96 6.69 5.75
C ARG A 33 -13.32 5.47 4.91
N ASP A 34 -12.88 4.31 5.37
CA ASP A 34 -13.34 3.00 4.90
C ASP A 34 -13.67 2.10 6.10
N ASN A 35 -14.13 0.86 5.86
CA ASN A 35 -14.40 -0.13 6.90
C ASN A 35 -13.18 -0.43 7.80
N GLU A 36 -11.96 -0.14 7.35
CA GLU A 36 -10.70 -0.21 8.11
C GLU A 36 -10.48 1.00 9.05
N GLY A 37 -11.28 2.06 8.94
CA GLY A 37 -11.24 3.24 9.81
C GLY A 37 -10.96 4.55 9.09
N THR A 38 -10.49 5.56 9.83
CA THR A 38 -10.13 6.87 9.25
C THR A 38 -8.71 6.81 8.70
N TYR A 39 -8.53 7.09 7.42
CA TYR A 39 -7.22 7.16 6.78
C TYR A 39 -6.39 8.26 7.44
N ARG A 40 -5.17 7.90 7.87
CA ARG A 40 -4.21 8.82 8.51
C ARG A 40 -3.05 9.06 7.54
N PRO A 41 -3.11 10.10 6.69
CA PRO A 41 -2.04 10.37 5.73
C PRO A 41 -0.68 10.57 6.42
N GLU A 42 -0.67 11.14 7.62
CA GLU A 42 0.56 11.39 8.39
C GLU A 42 1.27 10.07 8.74
N PHE A 43 0.50 9.01 9.04
CA PHE A 43 1.06 7.68 9.31
C PHE A 43 1.70 7.07 8.05
N VAL A 44 1.07 7.26 6.89
CA VAL A 44 1.61 6.76 5.62
C VAL A 44 2.89 7.50 5.25
N GLU A 45 2.91 8.82 5.38
CA GLU A 45 4.10 9.64 5.15
C GLU A 45 5.25 9.25 6.08
N GLU A 46 4.97 9.07 7.37
CA GLU A 46 5.95 8.62 8.37
C GLU A 46 6.52 7.24 7.99
N MET A 47 5.66 6.25 7.71
CA MET A 47 6.11 4.90 7.33
C MET A 47 6.93 4.91 6.03
N LEU A 48 6.52 5.70 5.03
CA LEU A 48 7.28 5.85 3.79
C LEU A 48 8.62 6.54 4.00
N SER A 49 8.69 7.52 4.91
CA SER A 49 9.95 8.19 5.25
C SER A 49 10.95 7.22 5.90
N VAL A 50 10.48 6.35 6.81
CA VAL A 50 11.30 5.31 7.44
C VAL A 50 11.72 4.25 6.42
N ALA A 51 10.81 3.81 5.55
CA ALA A 51 11.11 2.79 4.54
C ALA A 51 12.11 3.27 3.48
N ARG A 52 12.14 4.58 3.19
CA ARG A 52 13.08 5.21 2.25
C ARG A 52 14.41 5.59 2.90
N ALA A 53 14.55 5.47 4.22
CA ALA A 53 15.82 5.71 4.87
C ALA A 53 16.82 4.62 4.45
N ASP A 54 18.02 5.03 4.01
CA ASP A 54 19.07 4.12 3.51
C ASP A 54 19.63 3.16 4.59
N THR A 55 19.20 3.32 5.84
CA THR A 55 19.62 2.50 6.97
C THR A 55 18.42 1.75 7.54
N PRO A 56 18.37 0.41 7.42
CA PRO A 56 17.35 -0.36 8.12
C PRO A 56 17.55 -0.15 9.62
N ALA A 57 16.56 0.43 10.29
CA ALA A 57 16.63 0.69 11.72
C ALA A 57 16.91 -0.60 12.51
N ILE A 58 16.39 -1.74 12.03
CA ILE A 58 16.62 -3.08 12.58
C ILE A 58 16.48 -4.09 11.44
N GLU A 59 17.46 -4.98 11.28
CA GLU A 59 17.32 -6.18 10.44
C GLU A 59 16.89 -7.38 11.29
N PHE A 60 15.76 -7.98 10.95
CA PHE A 60 15.32 -9.23 11.56
C PHE A 60 15.81 -10.40 10.72
N THR A 61 16.88 -11.06 11.18
CA THR A 61 17.48 -12.19 10.46
C THR A 61 16.66 -13.48 10.59
N ASN A 62 15.81 -13.60 11.62
CA ASN A 62 14.96 -14.77 11.84
C ASN A 62 13.77 -14.47 12.75
N ALA A 63 12.74 -15.34 12.71
CA ALA A 63 11.52 -15.17 13.49
C ALA A 63 11.75 -15.17 15.02
N ARG A 64 12.78 -15.86 15.53
CA ARG A 64 13.09 -15.85 16.98
C ARG A 64 13.65 -14.50 17.41
N ASP A 65 14.44 -13.87 16.57
CA ASP A 65 15.05 -12.56 16.85
C ASP A 65 13.97 -11.47 16.98
N PHE A 66 12.97 -11.51 16.11
CA PHE A 66 11.77 -10.66 16.22
C PHE A 66 11.05 -10.85 17.55
N LEU A 67 10.72 -12.10 17.92
CA LEU A 67 9.98 -12.41 19.16
C LEU A 67 10.77 -12.06 20.43
N LYS A 68 12.09 -12.24 20.42
CA LYS A 68 12.97 -11.86 21.53
C LYS A 68 12.95 -10.36 21.78
N ARG A 69 12.89 -9.56 20.71
CA ARG A 69 12.82 -8.10 20.79
C ARG A 69 11.45 -7.64 21.33
N LEU A 70 10.36 -8.21 20.81
CA LEU A 70 8.99 -7.86 21.23
C LEU A 70 8.78 -8.06 22.73
N ARG A 71 9.33 -9.14 23.29
CA ARG A 71 9.28 -9.44 24.73
C ARG A 71 10.13 -8.53 25.60
N ARG A 72 11.07 -7.77 25.02
CA ARG A 72 11.97 -6.87 25.75
C ARG A 72 11.41 -5.45 25.88
N THR A 73 10.36 -5.14 25.12
CA THR A 73 9.71 -3.81 25.08
C THR A 73 8.34 -3.80 25.79
N SER A 74 7.90 -4.95 26.32
CA SER A 74 6.76 -5.08 27.23
C SER A 74 7.22 -5.09 28.69
#